data_AF-C6PRP0-F1
#
_entry.id   AF-C6PRP0-F1
#
_cell.length_a   1.000
_cell.length_b   1.000
_cell.length_c   1.000
_cell.angle_alpha   90.00
_cell.angle_beta   90.00
_cell.angle_gamma   90.00
#
_symmetry.space_group_name_H-M   'P 1'
#
loop_
_entity.id
_entity.type
_entity.pdbx_description
1 polymer ?
#
loop_
_entity_poly.entity_id
_entity_poly.type
_entity_poly.pdbx_seq_one_letter_code
_entity_poly.pdbx_strand_id
1 'polypeptide(L)'
;MTKVKKDSKPKKLHLILLILFVLCSIISAIHPKNYSAWFFEFLPAFIGFIILIFTYNKFKFTDFVYELILILTIIMLIGAHYKYSGVPIFNSIKQAYNLKRNYYDRFGHFMQGFIPAFIIRELLIRKIKLKKG
;
A
#
# COMPACT_ATOMS: atom_id res chain seq x y z
N MET A 1 -3.20 -22.29 -25.80
CA MET A 1 -3.95 -21.54 -24.77
C MET A 1 -3.77 -22.26 -23.44
N THR A 2 -2.72 -21.93 -22.68
CA THR A 2 -2.34 -22.62 -21.44
C THR A 2 -3.37 -22.31 -20.35
N LYS A 3 -4.14 -23.34 -19.95
CA LYS A 3 -5.01 -23.30 -18.77
C LYS A 3 -4.14 -23.00 -17.55
N VAL A 4 -4.11 -21.74 -17.12
CA VAL A 4 -3.52 -21.36 -15.83
C VAL A 4 -4.34 -22.05 -14.75
N LYS A 5 -3.75 -23.09 -14.15
CA LYS A 5 -4.31 -23.81 -13.00
C LYS A 5 -4.62 -22.76 -11.92
N LYS A 6 -5.91 -22.55 -11.66
CA LYS A 6 -6.37 -21.58 -10.67
C LYS A 6 -6.20 -22.25 -9.30
N ASP A 7 -5.01 -22.12 -8.72
CA ASP A 7 -4.78 -22.55 -7.34
C ASP A 7 -5.72 -21.75 -6.43
N SER A 8 -6.79 -22.41 -6.00
CA SER A 8 -7.88 -21.85 -5.19
C SER A 8 -7.48 -21.63 -3.74
N LYS A 9 -6.35 -22.18 -3.30
CA LYS A 9 -5.83 -21.97 -1.94
C LYS A 9 -5.02 -20.67 -1.85
N PRO A 10 -5.22 -19.87 -0.79
CA PRO A 10 -4.35 -18.73 -0.55
C PRO A 10 -2.92 -19.22 -0.35
N LYS A 11 -1.96 -18.58 -1.02
CA LYS A 11 -0.54 -18.87 -0.80
C LYS A 11 -0.22 -18.47 0.64
N LYS A 12 0.66 -19.22 1.32
CA LYS A 12 1.14 -18.86 2.67
C LYS A 12 1.62 -17.40 2.74
N LEU A 13 2.31 -16.94 1.70
CA LEU A 13 2.75 -15.55 1.55
C LEU A 13 1.59 -14.55 1.66
N HIS A 14 0.46 -14.80 0.99
CA HIS A 14 -0.67 -13.86 0.98
C HIS A 14 -1.33 -13.75 2.36
N LEU A 15 -1.37 -14.85 3.10
CA LEU A 15 -1.83 -14.83 4.50
C LEU A 15 -0.86 -14.06 5.39
N ILE A 16 0.45 -14.19 5.18
CA ILE A 16 1.45 -13.41 5.90
C ILE A 16 1.28 -11.91 5.61
N LEU A 17 1.16 -11.53 4.33
CA LEU A 17 0.93 -10.14 3.93
C LEU A 17 -0.38 -9.58 4.51
N LEU A 18 -1.43 -10.40 4.57
CA LEU A 18 -2.71 -10.05 5.19
C LEU A 18 -2.56 -9.80 6.69
N ILE A 19 -1.87 -10.70 7.42
CA ILE A 19 -1.63 -10.56 8.85
C ILE A 19 -0.79 -9.31 9.12
N LEU A 20 0.27 -9.08 8.35
CA LEU A 20 1.10 -7.88 8.46
C LEU A 20 0.29 -6.60 8.22
N PHE A 21 -0.56 -6.59 7.19
CA PHE A 21 -1.46 -5.46 6.92
C PHE A 21 -2.34 -5.14 8.14
N VAL A 22 -2.98 -6.16 8.71
CA VAL A 22 -3.88 -6.00 9.87
C VAL A 22 -3.09 -5.53 11.09
N LEU A 23 -1.94 -6.16 11.39
CA LEU A 23 -1.08 -5.77 12.51
C LEU A 23 -0.59 -4.33 12.38
N CYS A 24 -0.05 -3.94 11.22
CA CYS A 24 0.39 -2.57 10.99
C CYS A 24 -0.76 -1.57 11.13
N SER A 25 -1.95 -1.91 10.64
CA SER A 25 -3.14 -1.05 10.75
C SER A 25 -3.55 -0.85 12.21
N ILE A 26 -3.56 -1.92 13.02
CA ILE A 26 -3.86 -1.86 14.45
C ILE A 26 -2.80 -1.02 15.19
N ILE A 27 -1.51 -1.28 14.93
CA ILE A 27 -0.41 -0.55 15.56
C ILE A 27 -0.49 0.94 15.24
N SER A 28 -0.78 1.31 13.99
CA SER A 28 -0.93 2.70 13.57
C SER A 28 -2.15 3.39 14.22
N ALA A 29 -3.22 2.65 14.49
CA ALA A 29 -4.43 3.14 15.15
C ALA A 29 -4.26 3.37 16.67
N ILE A 30 -3.21 2.82 17.29
CA ILE A 30 -2.89 3.08 18.69
C ILE A 30 -2.22 4.45 18.79
N HIS A 31 -2.90 5.40 19.43
CA HIS A 31 -2.41 6.77 19.71
C HIS A 31 -1.86 7.55 18.49
N PRO A 32 -2.59 7.64 17.36
CA PRO A 32 -2.23 8.57 16.30
C PRO A 32 -2.29 10.01 16.81
N LYS A 33 -1.38 10.86 16.33
CA LYS A 33 -1.36 12.29 16.72
C LYS A 33 -2.65 13.04 16.37
N ASN A 34 -3.40 12.59 15.38
CA ASN A 34 -4.72 13.14 15.03
C ASN A 34 -5.59 12.05 14.38
N TYR A 35 -6.64 11.63 15.08
CA TYR A 35 -7.55 10.59 14.62
C TYR A 35 -8.33 10.96 13.34
N SER A 36 -8.71 12.23 13.16
CA SER A 36 -9.44 12.66 11.96
C SER A 36 -8.56 12.56 10.71
N ALA A 37 -7.33 13.07 10.78
CA ALA A 37 -6.37 12.96 9.68
C ALA A 37 -6.03 11.48 9.38
N TRP A 38 -5.80 10.70 10.44
CA TRP A 38 -5.54 9.28 10.32
C TRP A 38 -6.67 8.53 9.60
N PHE A 39 -7.93 8.82 9.95
CA PHE A 39 -9.08 8.17 9.33
C PHE A 39 -9.16 8.45 7.82
N PHE A 40 -8.98 9.71 7.39
CA PHE A 40 -9.01 10.06 5.96
C PHE A 40 -7.87 9.44 5.16
N GLU A 41 -6.71 9.21 5.78
CA GLU A 41 -5.58 8.55 5.14
C GLU A 41 -5.72 7.02 5.12
N PHE A 42 -6.33 6.45 6.15
CA PHE A 42 -6.59 5.02 6.23
C PHE A 42 -7.74 4.59 5.30
N LEU A 43 -8.73 5.46 5.09
CA LEU A 43 -9.94 5.15 4.33
C LEU A 43 -9.64 4.62 2.90
N PRO A 44 -8.78 5.26 2.07
CA PRO A 44 -8.41 4.71 0.76
C PRO A 44 -7.71 3.35 0.83
N ALA A 45 -6.83 3.15 1.82
CA ALA A 45 -6.14 1.87 2.02
C ALA A 45 -7.14 0.77 2.41
N PHE A 46 -8.09 1.09 3.27
CA PHE A 46 -9.16 0.19 3.68
C PHE A 46 -10.10 -0.19 2.53
N ILE A 47 -10.50 0.79 1.71
CA ILE A 47 -11.30 0.53 0.50
C ILE A 47 -10.53 -0.37 -0.48
N GLY A 48 -9.25 -0.06 -0.73
CA GLY A 48 -8.38 -0.88 -1.59
C GLY A 48 -8.26 -2.32 -1.08
N PHE A 49 -8.13 -2.48 0.24
CA PHE A 49 -8.09 -3.78 0.90
C PHE A 49 -9.38 -4.59 0.73
N ILE A 50 -10.54 -3.97 0.93
CA ILE A 50 -11.85 -4.62 0.69
C ILE A 50 -11.94 -5.09 -0.77
N ILE A 51 -11.57 -4.23 -1.72
CA ILE A 51 -11.57 -4.58 -3.14
C ILE A 51 -10.67 -5.79 -3.40
N LEU A 52 -9.49 -5.85 -2.79
CA LEU A 52 -8.57 -6.99 -2.96
C LEU A 52 -9.18 -8.30 -2.45
N ILE A 53 -9.85 -8.30 -1.31
CA ILE A 53 -10.52 -9.50 -0.78
C ILE A 53 -11.62 -9.98 -1.73
N PHE A 54 -12.50 -9.07 -2.17
CA PHE A 54 -13.60 -9.42 -3.08
C PHE A 54 -13.11 -9.86 -4.46
N THR A 55 -12.02 -9.26 -4.95
CA THR A 55 -11.45 -9.60 -6.24
C THR A 55 -10.56 -10.84 -6.19
N TYR A 56 -10.05 -11.26 -5.03
CA TYR A 56 -9.10 -12.36 -4.86
C TYR A 56 -9.54 -13.66 -5.56
N ASN A 57 -10.81 -14.03 -5.42
CA ASN A 57 -11.37 -15.25 -6.01
C ASN A 57 -11.59 -15.13 -7.53
N LYS A 58 -11.74 -13.91 -8.06
CA LYS A 58 -11.98 -13.65 -9.49
C LYS A 58 -10.68 -13.38 -10.25
N PHE A 59 -9.79 -12.59 -9.67
CA PHE A 59 -8.51 -12.15 -10.24
C PHE A 59 -7.48 -12.02 -9.11
N LYS A 60 -6.47 -12.89 -9.13
CA LYS A 60 -5.37 -12.88 -8.18
C LYS A 60 -4.22 -12.09 -8.76
N PHE A 61 -3.85 -10.98 -8.11
CA PHE A 61 -2.67 -10.20 -8.47
C PHE A 61 -1.38 -11.03 -8.30
N THR A 62 -0.29 -10.55 -8.88
CA THR A 62 1.04 -11.14 -8.66
C THR A 62 1.51 -10.87 -7.23
N ASP A 63 2.35 -11.77 -6.72
CA ASP A 63 2.95 -11.65 -5.39
C ASP A 63 3.65 -10.28 -5.23
N PHE A 64 4.31 -9.79 -6.29
CA PHE A 64 4.93 -8.45 -6.36
C PHE A 64 3.93 -7.30 -6.13
N VAL A 65 2.75 -7.34 -6.75
CA VAL A 65 1.75 -6.28 -6.55
C VAL A 65 1.16 -6.33 -5.14
N TYR A 66 0.99 -7.51 -4.54
CA TYR A 66 0.59 -7.60 -3.13
C TYR A 66 1.64 -7.00 -2.18
N GLU A 67 2.93 -7.22 -2.45
CA GLU A 67 4.03 -6.59 -1.69
C GLU A 67 4.01 -5.07 -1.83
N LEU A 68 3.84 -4.54 -3.05
CA LEU A 68 3.73 -3.10 -3.27
C LEU A 68 2.55 -2.48 -2.51
N ILE A 69 1.39 -3.15 -2.49
CA ILE A 69 0.21 -2.69 -1.76
C ILE A 69 0.51 -2.63 -0.25
N LEU A 70 1.20 -3.64 0.29
CA LEU A 70 1.62 -3.62 1.69
C LEU A 70 2.57 -2.44 1.97
N ILE A 71 3.56 -2.22 1.11
CA ILE A 71 4.50 -1.09 1.22
C ILE A 71 3.75 0.25 1.20
N LEU A 72 2.84 0.45 0.24
CA LEU A 72 2.01 1.65 0.16
C LEU A 72 1.24 1.87 1.46
N THR A 73 0.62 0.81 1.96
CA THR A 73 -0.16 0.87 3.20
C THR A 73 0.72 1.28 4.38
N ILE A 74 1.89 0.66 4.54
CA ILE A 74 2.83 1.00 5.62
C ILE A 74 3.24 2.47 5.55
N ILE A 75 3.55 2.99 4.35
CA ILE A 75 3.93 4.39 4.15
C ILE A 75 2.79 5.33 4.60
N MET A 76 1.55 5.01 4.22
CA MET A 76 0.36 5.78 4.63
C MET A 76 0.15 5.72 6.14
N LEU A 77 0.22 4.54 6.75
CA LEU A 77 0.03 4.33 8.19
C LEU A 77 1.09 5.06 9.03
N ILE A 78 2.35 5.11 8.55
CA ILE A 78 3.43 5.88 9.21
C ILE A 78 3.15 7.39 9.10
N GLY A 79 2.71 7.87 7.94
CA GLY A 79 2.34 9.28 7.73
C GLY A 79 1.20 9.71 8.63
N ALA A 80 0.15 8.89 8.67
CA ALA A 80 -1.05 9.07 9.49
C ALA A 80 -0.74 9.05 11.00
N HIS A 81 0.10 8.12 11.47
CA HIS A 81 0.43 7.99 12.89
C HIS A 81 1.32 9.14 13.40
N TYR A 82 2.42 9.42 12.71
CA TYR A 82 3.41 10.41 13.15
C TYR A 82 3.06 11.85 12.77
N LYS A 83 2.01 12.05 11.95
CA LYS A 83 1.73 13.27 11.17
C LYS A 83 2.89 13.49 10.19
N TYR A 84 2.66 13.63 8.89
CA TYR A 84 3.72 13.69 7.85
C TYR A 84 4.94 14.56 8.20
N SER A 85 4.73 15.67 8.91
CA SER A 85 5.79 16.57 9.36
C SER A 85 6.71 16.03 10.47
N GLY A 86 6.31 14.95 11.14
CA GLY A 86 6.94 14.38 12.34
C GLY A 86 7.55 13.01 12.14
N VAL A 87 7.65 12.49 10.91
CA VAL A 87 8.25 11.16 10.67
C VAL A 87 9.75 11.21 10.97
N PRO A 88 10.26 10.41 11.93
CA PRO A 88 11.63 10.51 12.44
C PRO A 88 12.68 10.26 11.35
N ILE A 89 12.44 9.31 10.45
CA ILE A 89 13.34 8.97 9.35
C ILE A 89 13.61 10.19 8.45
N PHE A 90 12.55 10.90 8.06
CA PHE A 90 12.69 12.09 7.22
C PHE A 90 13.15 13.32 8.01
N ASN A 91 12.99 13.34 9.34
CA ASN A 91 13.62 14.35 10.18
C ASN A 91 15.14 14.16 10.23
N SER A 92 15.63 12.91 10.28
CA SER A 92 17.06 12.62 10.16
C SER A 92 17.62 13.03 8.80
N ILE A 93 16.91 12.75 7.71
CA ILE A 93 17.28 13.22 6.36
C ILE A 93 17.24 14.75 6.30
N LYS A 94 16.22 15.38 6.88
CA LYS A 94 16.12 16.84 6.97
C LYS A 94 17.35 17.44 7.64
N GLN A 95 17.77 16.88 8.78
CA GLN A 95 18.94 17.35 9.52
C GLN A 95 20.24 17.08 8.75
N ALA A 96 20.41 15.88 8.19
CA ALA A 96 21.61 15.50 7.44
C ALA A 96 21.84 16.36 6.18
N TYR A 97 20.76 16.78 5.50
CA TYR A 97 20.82 17.60 4.28
C TYR A 97 20.41 19.06 4.51
N ASN A 98 20.29 19.49 5.77
CA ASN A 98 19.91 20.85 6.19
C ASN A 98 18.65 21.41 5.46
N LEU A 99 17.67 20.54 5.21
CA LEU A 99 16.46 20.86 4.46
C LEU A 99 15.52 21.74 5.28
N LYS A 100 14.85 22.71 4.65
CA LYS A 100 13.90 23.63 5.32
C LYS A 100 12.74 22.89 6.00
N ARG A 101 12.27 21.77 5.43
CA ARG A 101 11.14 20.98 5.95
C ARG A 101 11.30 19.48 5.73
N ASN A 102 10.48 18.70 6.43
CA ASN A 102 10.31 17.28 6.19
C ASN A 102 9.47 17.07 4.91
N TYR A 103 9.99 16.31 3.95
CA TYR A 103 9.35 16.05 2.65
C TYR A 103 8.64 14.69 2.55
N TYR A 104 8.35 14.05 3.70
CA TYR A 104 7.68 12.75 3.73
C TYR A 104 6.32 12.76 3.01
N ASP A 105 5.59 13.86 3.10
CA ASP A 105 4.32 14.10 2.39
C ASP A 105 4.45 13.93 0.86
N ARG A 106 5.50 14.51 0.27
CA ARG A 106 5.77 14.38 -1.17
C ARG A 106 6.14 12.96 -1.55
N PHE A 107 6.88 12.26 -0.68
CA PHE A 107 7.23 10.87 -0.90
C PHE A 107 5.99 9.96 -0.84
N GLY A 108 5.10 10.19 0.13
CA GLY A 108 3.80 9.53 0.22
C GLY A 108 2.98 9.74 -1.05
N HIS A 109 2.82 10.99 -1.49
CA HIS A 109 2.11 11.32 -2.74
C HIS A 109 2.74 10.69 -3.98
N PHE A 110 4.06 10.63 -4.07
CA PHE A 110 4.73 9.94 -5.17
C PHE A 110 4.39 8.43 -5.18
N MET A 111 4.47 7.78 -4.01
CA MET A 111 4.14 6.37 -3.87
C MET A 111 2.66 6.06 -4.14
N GLN A 112 1.76 6.99 -3.81
CA GLN A 112 0.34 6.93 -4.16
C GLN A 112 0.10 6.97 -5.68
N GLY A 113 0.97 7.56 -6.48
CA GLY A 113 0.89 7.47 -7.95
C GLY A 113 1.59 6.22 -8.49
N PHE A 114 2.79 5.94 -7.98
CA PHE A 114 3.66 4.88 -8.47
C PHE A 114 3.05 3.48 -8.27
N ILE A 115 2.61 3.16 -7.06
CA ILE A 115 2.13 1.80 -6.73
C ILE A 115 0.81 1.47 -7.44
N PRO A 116 -0.22 2.35 -7.44
CA PRO A 116 -1.42 2.12 -8.23
C PRO A 116 -1.18 2.00 -9.72
N ALA A 117 -0.16 2.64 -10.29
CA ALA A 117 0.21 2.44 -11.68
C ALA A 117 0.59 0.98 -11.98
N PHE A 118 1.30 0.30 -11.07
CA PHE A 118 1.59 -1.14 -11.22
C PHE A 118 0.34 -2.01 -11.09
N ILE A 119 -0.56 -1.68 -10.15
CA ILE A 119 -1.85 -2.37 -9.99
C ILE A 119 -2.66 -2.29 -11.29
N ILE A 120 -2.81 -1.07 -11.83
CA ILE A 120 -3.56 -0.81 -13.07
C ILE A 120 -2.88 -1.49 -14.26
N ARG A 121 -1.55 -1.37 -14.40
CA ARG A 121 -0.78 -2.04 -15.46
C ARG A 121 -1.00 -3.55 -15.44
N GLU A 122 -0.96 -4.17 -14.27
CA GLU A 122 -1.19 -5.61 -14.16
C GLU A 122 -2.62 -5.98 -14.58
N LEU A 123 -3.61 -5.17 -14.18
CA LEU A 123 -5.01 -5.36 -14.53
C LEU A 123 -5.23 -5.22 -16.05
N LEU A 124 -4.64 -4.19 -16.67
CA LEU A 124 -4.71 -3.93 -18.12
C LEU A 124 -4.11 -5.09 -18.93
N ILE A 125 -2.93 -5.58 -18.54
CA ILE A 125 -2.23 -6.65 -19.28
C ILE A 125 -2.92 -8.01 -19.07
N ARG A 126 -3.28 -8.36 -17.83
CA ARG A 126 -3.75 -9.72 -17.51
C ARG A 126 -5.25 -9.92 -17.64
N LYS A 127 -6.06 -8.87 -17.44
CA LYS A 127 -7.52 -8.95 -17.51
C LYS A 127 -8.05 -8.41 -18.84
N ILE A 128 -7.56 -7.25 -19.26
CA ILE A 128 -8.04 -6.54 -20.46
C ILE A 128 -7.31 -7.01 -21.73
N LYS A 129 -6.21 -7.77 -21.59
CA LYS A 129 -5.37 -8.28 -22.69
C LYS A 129 -4.87 -7.18 -23.64
N LEU A 130 -4.59 -5.99 -23.11
CA LEU A 130 -3.94 -4.94 -23.89
C LEU A 130 -2.57 -5.44 -24.39
N LYS A 131 -2.28 -5.22 -25.68
CA LYS A 131 -0.98 -5.53 -26.26
C LYS A 131 0.09 -4.72 -25.51
N LYS A 132 1.20 -5.38 -25.18
CA LYS A 132 2.38 -4.70 -24.63
C LYS A 132 2.90 -3.76 -25.71
N GLY A 133 2.97 -2.47 -25.39
CA GLY A 133 3.73 -1.48 -26.16
C GLY A 133 5.22 -1.61 -25.88
#